data_AF-A0A3D3RPE8-F1
#
_entry.id   AF-A0A3D3RPE8-F1
#
_cell.length_a   1.000
_cell.length_b   1.000
_cell.length_c   1.000
_cell.angle_alpha   90.00
_cell.angle_beta   90.00
_cell.angle_gamma   90.00
#
_symmetry.space_group_name_H-M   'P 1'
#
loop_
_entity.id
_entity.type
_entity.pdbx_description
1 polymer ?
#
loop_
_entity_poly.entity_id
_entity_poly.type
_entity_poly.pdbx_seq_one_letter_code
_entity_poly.pdbx_strand_id
1 'polypeptide(L)'
;MQNLRSSNVKIAFLSFLLLIGVVIITGRFFYIQLIGREGYVEKVVEKFPKASVVKLSTPRGSIKDRNGNDLAISIPTISIYAFPQLVENKEELIRRLSAIPEIKERDLLEKLNSDKKFVWLARHLDKAYAPYIKGAIKDTNNVKAVGLQEEYKRLYPHGSLAGNLLGFVGMDGEGLEGVEYMFNKDLKGKEIKAVLYLGKLAIGPITEDMETKEIKLTIDLGVQTILEDIRDKIVKQWNPDRVGILVIDTKSGEILGLANYPTYDPNNYQKYSPFHRRNFVATDLFEPGSVMKPFFIGQALQKIYVRPGMWIDTEGGKIEVFGRYVKDVKPSGTLTLEQVLIKSSNVGTIKVARYLSKRDVEEILDKIYMKDKFDVLPGEVKPKLPNFNYPANILYASIGQGMASNLLN
;
A
#
# COMPACT_ATOMS: atom_id res chain seq x y z
N MET A 1 -58.66 5.89 61.10
CA MET A 1 -58.53 5.52 59.66
C MET A 1 -57.51 6.34 58.86
N GLN A 2 -57.06 7.53 59.31
CA GLN A 2 -56.07 8.33 58.56
C GLN A 2 -54.63 7.76 58.55
N ASN A 3 -54.20 6.99 59.55
CA ASN A 3 -52.86 6.40 59.59
C ASN A 3 -52.65 5.22 58.61
N LEU A 4 -53.72 4.56 58.16
CA LEU A 4 -53.62 3.45 57.19
C LEU A 4 -53.43 3.96 55.75
N ARG A 5 -53.98 5.14 55.41
CA ARG A 5 -53.81 5.76 54.08
C ARG A 5 -52.38 6.25 53.83
N SER A 6 -51.69 6.79 54.84
CA SER A 6 -50.31 7.27 54.67
C SER A 6 -49.30 6.12 54.52
N SER A 7 -49.53 4.98 55.18
CA SER A 7 -48.74 3.76 55.00
C SER A 7 -48.88 3.18 53.58
N ASN A 8 -50.09 3.12 53.02
CA ASN A 8 -50.30 2.61 51.67
C ASN A 8 -49.66 3.48 50.58
N VAL A 9 -49.65 4.81 50.76
CA VAL A 9 -48.97 5.74 49.84
C VAL A 9 -47.45 5.58 49.93
N LYS A 10 -46.90 5.40 51.14
CA LYS A 10 -45.46 5.15 51.34
C LYS A 10 -45.03 3.82 50.73
N ILE A 11 -45.83 2.76 50.90
CA ILE A 11 -45.58 1.45 50.29
C ILE A 11 -45.65 1.55 48.76
N ALA A 12 -46.68 2.20 48.20
CA ALA A 12 -46.80 2.40 46.75
C ALA A 12 -45.62 3.20 46.17
N PHE A 13 -45.15 4.24 46.86
CA PHE A 13 -43.98 5.02 46.46
C PHE A 13 -42.69 4.19 46.49
N LEU A 14 -42.48 3.38 47.53
CA LEU A 14 -41.35 2.44 47.64
C LEU A 14 -41.40 1.36 46.55
N SER A 15 -42.57 0.78 46.29
CA SER A 15 -42.78 -0.19 45.21
C SER A 15 -42.51 0.41 43.83
N PHE A 16 -42.91 1.66 43.61
CA PHE A 16 -42.64 2.38 42.36
C PHE A 16 -41.15 2.66 42.15
N LEU A 17 -40.43 3.08 43.21
CA LEU A 17 -38.98 3.23 43.18
C LEU A 17 -38.26 1.91 42.90
N LEU A 18 -38.74 0.81 43.50
CA LEU A 18 -38.21 -0.53 43.26
C LEU A 18 -38.45 -0.96 41.80
N LEU A 19 -39.64 -0.70 41.26
CA LEU A 19 -39.99 -0.99 39.87
C LEU A 19 -39.10 -0.24 38.89
N ILE A 20 -38.84 1.05 39.13
CA ILE A 20 -37.90 1.84 38.32
C ILE A 20 -36.50 1.22 38.36
N GLY A 21 -36.03 0.84 39.56
CA GLY A 21 -34.75 0.14 39.71
C GLY A 21 -34.67 -1.14 38.88
N VAL A 22 -35.72 -1.97 38.93
CA VAL A 22 -35.82 -3.19 38.12
C VAL A 22 -35.81 -2.86 36.64
N VAL A 23 -36.59 -1.87 36.17
CA VAL A 23 -36.63 -1.47 34.76
C VAL A 23 -35.25 -1.00 34.27
N ILE A 24 -34.53 -0.21 35.07
CA ILE A 24 -33.18 0.25 34.73
C ILE A 24 -32.21 -0.93 34.62
N ILE A 25 -32.23 -1.86 35.58
CA ILE A 25 -31.36 -3.05 35.57
C ILE A 25 -31.68 -3.95 34.38
N THR A 26 -32.96 -4.19 34.11
CA THR A 26 -33.41 -5.06 33.02
C THR A 26 -33.11 -4.42 31.66
N GLY A 27 -33.36 -3.10 31.52
CA GLY A 27 -33.00 -2.33 30.34
C GLY A 27 -31.48 -2.32 30.10
N ARG A 28 -30.68 -2.19 31.16
CA ARG A 28 -29.21 -2.28 31.07
C ARG A 28 -28.76 -3.68 30.68
N PHE A 29 -29.41 -4.73 31.20
CA PHE A 29 -29.13 -6.11 30.83
C PHE A 29 -29.43 -6.37 29.34
N PHE A 30 -30.59 -5.93 28.84
CA PHE A 30 -30.94 -6.02 27.42
C PHE A 30 -29.98 -5.21 26.54
N TYR A 31 -29.58 -4.01 26.96
CA TYR A 31 -28.59 -3.21 26.24
C TYR A 31 -27.26 -3.96 26.09
N ILE A 32 -26.77 -4.62 27.13
CA ILE A 32 -25.51 -5.40 27.09
C ILE A 32 -25.67 -6.64 26.20
N GLN A 33 -26.80 -7.33 26.25
CA GLN A 33 -27.08 -8.52 25.42
C GLN A 33 -27.21 -8.19 23.93
N LEU A 34 -27.91 -7.10 23.58
CA LEU A 34 -28.28 -6.78 22.20
C LEU A 34 -27.30 -5.84 21.50
N ILE A 35 -26.73 -4.85 22.20
CA ILE A 35 -25.94 -3.76 21.59
C ILE A 35 -24.49 -3.77 22.11
N GLY A 36 -24.28 -4.03 23.40
CA GLY A 36 -22.98 -3.91 24.05
C GLY A 36 -22.10 -5.15 24.02
N ARG A 37 -22.52 -6.24 23.37
CA ARG A 37 -21.92 -7.57 23.51
C ARG A 37 -20.42 -7.58 23.18
N GLU A 38 -20.00 -6.92 22.11
CA GLU A 38 -18.60 -6.85 21.68
C GLU A 38 -17.71 -6.08 22.67
N GLY A 39 -18.08 -4.85 23.02
CA GLY A 39 -17.27 -3.99 23.90
C GLY A 39 -17.26 -4.43 25.36
N TYR A 40 -18.27 -5.21 25.81
CA TYR A 40 -18.30 -5.75 27.17
C TYR A 40 -17.48 -7.04 27.29
N VAL A 41 -17.48 -7.89 26.26
CA VAL A 41 -16.68 -9.12 26.24
C VAL A 41 -15.19 -8.80 26.34
N GLU A 42 -14.68 -7.79 25.63
CA GLU A 42 -13.28 -7.37 25.73
C GLU A 42 -12.90 -6.94 27.16
N LYS A 43 -13.71 -6.06 27.78
CA LYS A 43 -13.49 -5.58 29.17
C LYS A 43 -13.59 -6.68 30.21
N VAL A 44 -14.40 -7.70 29.97
CA VAL A 44 -14.54 -8.86 30.84
C VAL A 44 -13.33 -9.78 30.68
N VAL A 45 -12.96 -10.12 29.45
CA VAL A 45 -11.81 -10.97 29.13
C VAL A 45 -10.50 -10.40 29.66
N GLU A 46 -10.30 -9.08 29.57
CA GLU A 46 -9.12 -8.39 30.11
C GLU A 46 -8.93 -8.60 31.64
N LYS A 47 -10.04 -8.80 32.37
CA LYS A 47 -10.04 -9.06 33.82
C LYS A 47 -9.91 -10.56 34.16
N PHE A 48 -10.00 -11.45 33.18
CA PHE A 48 -9.86 -12.89 33.36
C PHE A 48 -8.49 -13.35 32.84
N PRO A 49 -7.50 -13.66 33.70
CA PRO A 49 -6.14 -14.03 33.29
C PRO A 49 -6.05 -15.33 32.45
N LYS A 50 -7.16 -16.06 32.31
CA LYS A 50 -7.28 -17.31 31.55
C LYS A 50 -8.07 -17.17 30.26
N ALA A 51 -8.61 -15.99 29.96
CA ALA A 51 -9.35 -15.69 28.75
C ALA A 51 -8.53 -14.76 27.83
N SER A 52 -8.63 -14.94 26.52
CA SER A 52 -8.03 -14.05 25.54
C SER A 52 -8.96 -13.85 24.34
N VAL A 53 -9.01 -12.63 23.83
CA VAL A 53 -9.66 -12.33 22.54
C VAL A 53 -8.63 -12.58 21.46
N VAL A 54 -8.94 -13.46 20.50
CA VAL A 54 -8.12 -13.71 19.32
C VAL A 54 -8.82 -13.17 18.09
N LYS A 55 -8.05 -12.53 17.22
CA LYS A 55 -8.50 -12.16 15.88
C LYS A 55 -8.35 -13.38 14.99
N LEU A 56 -9.45 -13.82 14.39
CA LEU A 56 -9.42 -14.86 13.37
C LEU A 56 -8.92 -14.24 12.07
N SER A 57 -8.09 -15.00 11.36
CA SER A 57 -7.62 -14.61 10.03
C SER A 57 -8.78 -14.69 9.05
N THR A 58 -9.06 -13.60 8.34
CA THR A 58 -10.03 -13.54 7.24
C THR A 58 -9.28 -13.52 5.91
N PRO A 59 -9.87 -14.07 4.83
CA PRO A 59 -9.30 -13.88 3.50
C PRO A 59 -9.27 -12.39 3.17
N ARG A 60 -8.31 -11.94 2.38
CA ARG A 60 -8.34 -10.60 1.78
C ARG A 60 -9.04 -10.68 0.42
N GLY A 61 -9.73 -9.61 0.05
CA GLY A 61 -10.34 -9.47 -1.27
C GLY A 61 -9.30 -9.60 -2.39
N SER A 62 -9.74 -10.11 -3.55
CA SER A 62 -8.90 -10.20 -4.76
C SER A 62 -8.53 -8.81 -5.27
N ILE A 63 -7.33 -8.69 -5.83
CA ILE A 63 -6.97 -7.57 -6.70
C ILE A 63 -6.91 -8.10 -8.12
N LYS A 64 -7.63 -7.47 -9.04
CA LYS A 64 -7.71 -7.86 -10.45
C LYS A 64 -7.27 -6.76 -11.39
N ASP A 65 -6.81 -7.17 -12.57
CA ASP A 65 -6.56 -6.26 -13.69
C ASP A 65 -7.89 -5.79 -14.33
N ARG A 66 -7.81 -4.90 -15.32
CA ARG A 66 -8.98 -4.37 -16.02
C ARG A 66 -9.80 -5.43 -16.78
N ASN A 67 -9.19 -6.58 -17.09
CA ASN A 67 -9.80 -7.69 -17.82
C ASN A 67 -10.31 -8.81 -16.90
N GLY A 68 -10.09 -8.70 -15.58
CA GLY A 68 -10.54 -9.67 -14.58
C GLY A 68 -9.52 -10.74 -14.23
N ASN A 69 -8.27 -10.61 -14.68
CA ASN A 69 -7.16 -11.50 -14.29
C ASN A 69 -6.71 -11.22 -12.86
N ASP A 70 -6.42 -12.26 -12.09
CA ASP A 70 -6.01 -12.15 -10.69
C ASP A 70 -4.55 -11.65 -10.56
N LEU A 71 -4.38 -10.49 -9.93
CA LEU A 71 -3.07 -9.91 -9.61
C LEU A 71 -2.64 -10.26 -8.18
N ALA A 72 -3.58 -10.39 -7.25
CA ALA A 72 -3.33 -10.84 -5.89
C ALA A 72 -4.56 -11.55 -5.29
N ILE A 73 -4.33 -12.70 -4.67
CA ILE A 73 -5.38 -13.55 -4.07
C ILE A 73 -4.98 -14.03 -2.68
N SER A 74 -5.98 -14.40 -1.87
CA SER A 74 -5.75 -15.03 -0.58
C SER A 74 -5.93 -16.55 -0.67
N ILE A 75 -4.90 -17.30 -0.30
CA ILE A 75 -4.91 -18.76 -0.26
C ILE A 75 -5.04 -19.26 1.19
N PRO A 76 -5.84 -20.30 1.45
CA PRO A 76 -5.93 -20.90 2.77
C PRO A 76 -4.64 -21.64 3.12
N THR A 77 -4.16 -21.43 4.34
CA THR A 77 -2.93 -21.99 4.90
C THR A 77 -3.18 -22.45 6.33
N ILE A 78 -2.19 -23.13 6.91
CA ILE A 78 -2.23 -23.53 8.31
C ILE A 78 -1.00 -23.00 9.04
N SER A 79 -1.19 -22.70 10.32
CA SER A 79 -0.13 -22.26 11.21
C SER A 79 -0.12 -23.12 12.46
N ILE A 80 1.07 -23.36 13.00
CA ILE A 80 1.29 -24.20 14.18
C ILE A 80 1.61 -23.28 15.36
N TYR A 81 0.85 -23.40 16.44
CA TYR A 81 1.13 -22.70 17.69
C TYR A 81 1.38 -23.70 18.83
N ALA A 82 2.07 -23.24 19.87
CA ALA A 82 2.32 -24.02 21.07
C ALA A 82 2.25 -23.18 22.35
N PHE A 83 1.97 -23.86 23.45
CA PHE A 83 2.13 -23.40 24.84
C PHE A 83 3.37 -24.08 25.43
N PRO A 84 4.60 -23.52 25.31
CA PRO A 84 5.87 -24.20 25.58
C PRO A 84 5.97 -24.95 26.92
N GLN A 85 5.33 -24.40 27.95
CA GLN A 85 5.31 -24.93 29.33
C GLN A 85 4.45 -26.20 29.50
N LEU A 86 3.59 -26.49 28.51
CA LEU A 86 2.70 -27.65 28.51
C LEU A 86 3.17 -28.74 27.52
N VAL A 87 4.23 -28.48 26.76
CA VAL A 87 4.71 -29.40 25.72
C VAL A 87 5.53 -30.53 26.33
N GLU A 88 5.13 -31.76 26.05
CA GLU A 88 5.82 -33.01 26.40
C GLU A 88 6.64 -33.51 25.21
N ASN A 89 7.64 -34.37 25.44
CA ASN A 89 8.44 -35.01 24.38
C ASN A 89 8.98 -34.03 23.32
N LYS A 90 9.51 -32.88 23.76
CA LYS A 90 9.92 -31.76 22.89
C LYS A 90 10.85 -32.20 21.76
N GLU A 91 11.84 -33.04 22.06
CA GLU A 91 12.83 -33.51 21.08
C GLU A 91 12.19 -34.27 19.92
N GLU A 92 11.25 -35.18 20.21
CA GLU A 92 10.56 -35.96 19.19
C GLU A 92 9.57 -35.10 18.39
N LEU A 93 8.88 -34.17 19.06
CA LEU A 93 8.03 -33.20 18.37
C LEU A 93 8.84 -32.34 17.40
N ILE A 94 10.01 -31.85 17.84
CA ILE A 94 10.93 -31.06 17.02
C ILE A 94 11.38 -31.87 15.80
N ARG A 95 11.83 -33.12 16.00
CA ARG A 95 12.28 -34.01 14.93
C ARG A 95 11.21 -34.24 13.86
N ARG A 96 9.95 -34.42 14.28
CA ARG A 96 8.83 -34.64 13.35
C ARG A 96 8.44 -33.36 12.62
N LEU A 97 8.36 -32.24 13.32
CA LEU A 97 7.98 -30.97 12.70
C LEU A 97 9.07 -30.43 11.77
N SER A 98 10.37 -30.66 12.07
CA SER A 98 11.49 -30.26 11.21
C SER A 98 11.60 -31.06 9.91
N ALA A 99 10.84 -32.15 9.75
CA ALA A 99 10.72 -32.87 8.49
C ALA A 99 9.96 -32.07 7.41
N ILE A 100 9.22 -31.02 7.82
CA ILE A 100 8.57 -30.07 6.91
C ILE A 100 9.64 -29.08 6.42
N PRO A 101 9.93 -28.99 5.11
CA PRO A 101 11.05 -28.22 4.57
C PRO A 101 11.09 -26.74 4.99
N GLU A 102 9.92 -26.14 5.21
CA GLU A 102 9.77 -24.73 5.60
C GLU A 102 10.08 -24.48 7.08
N ILE A 103 10.21 -25.52 7.91
CA ILE A 103 10.39 -25.41 9.36
C ILE A 103 11.82 -25.77 9.74
N LYS A 104 12.56 -24.80 10.28
CA LYS A 104 13.92 -25.03 10.78
C LYS A 104 13.89 -25.58 12.19
N GLU A 105 14.63 -26.67 12.41
CA GLU A 105 14.76 -27.33 13.72
C GLU A 105 15.22 -26.37 14.83
N ARG A 106 16.23 -25.55 14.52
CA ARG A 106 16.77 -24.54 15.44
C ARG A 106 15.69 -23.58 15.94
N ASP A 107 14.83 -23.09 15.04
CA ASP A 107 13.77 -22.14 15.37
C ASP A 107 12.74 -22.78 16.30
N LEU A 108 12.41 -24.06 16.09
CA LEU A 108 11.52 -24.81 16.98
C LEU A 108 12.12 -24.97 18.38
N LEU A 109 13.40 -25.32 18.47
CA LEU A 109 14.10 -25.52 19.73
C LEU A 109 14.14 -24.22 20.55
N GLU A 110 14.48 -23.10 19.91
CA GLU A 110 14.46 -21.77 20.56
C GLU A 110 13.06 -21.40 21.06
N LYS A 111 12.00 -21.66 20.26
CA LYS A 111 10.62 -21.33 20.62
C LYS A 111 10.05 -22.22 21.73
N LEU A 112 10.29 -23.53 21.66
CA LEU A 112 9.76 -24.52 22.62
C LEU A 112 10.48 -24.51 23.97
N ASN A 113 11.71 -24.00 24.03
CA ASN A 113 12.45 -23.82 25.27
C ASN A 113 12.27 -22.43 25.89
N SER A 114 11.47 -21.56 25.29
CA SER A 114 11.20 -20.23 25.84
C SER A 114 10.22 -20.24 27.01
N ASP A 115 10.35 -19.27 27.92
CA ASP A 115 9.42 -19.04 29.04
C ASP A 115 8.11 -18.36 28.63
N LYS A 116 7.87 -18.22 27.31
CA LYS A 116 6.66 -17.58 26.80
C LYS A 116 5.46 -18.48 27.04
N LYS A 117 4.31 -17.85 27.35
CA LYS A 117 3.03 -18.57 27.47
C LYS A 117 2.54 -19.11 26.13
N PHE A 118 2.82 -18.41 25.03
CA PHE A 118 2.36 -18.75 23.69
C PHE A 118 3.46 -18.45 22.66
N VAL A 119 3.64 -19.35 21.69
CA VAL A 119 4.56 -19.17 20.56
C VAL A 119 3.98 -19.71 19.25
N TRP A 120 4.27 -19.02 18.15
CA TRP A 120 4.06 -19.54 16.79
C TRP A 120 5.26 -20.39 16.39
N LEU A 121 5.08 -21.70 16.26
CA LEU A 121 6.13 -22.61 15.80
C LEU A 121 6.44 -22.39 14.33
N ALA A 122 5.40 -22.30 13.49
CA ALA A 122 5.49 -21.99 12.07
C ALA A 122 4.19 -21.32 11.60
N ARG A 123 4.27 -20.46 10.57
CA ARG A 123 3.09 -19.77 10.01
C ARG A 123 2.98 -19.95 8.50
N HIS A 124 1.75 -19.95 8.01
CA HIS A 124 1.40 -20.00 6.59
C HIS A 124 1.98 -21.20 5.83
N LEU A 125 1.95 -22.38 6.45
CA LEU A 125 2.31 -23.64 5.83
C LEU A 125 1.20 -24.08 4.86
N ASP A 126 1.59 -24.89 3.86
CA ASP A 126 0.63 -25.54 2.98
C ASP A 126 -0.37 -26.36 3.80
N LYS A 127 -1.66 -26.20 3.48
CA LYS A 127 -2.76 -26.92 4.12
C LYS A 127 -2.61 -28.44 3.96
N ALA A 128 -1.90 -28.91 2.94
CA ALA A 128 -1.56 -30.31 2.72
C ALA A 128 -0.78 -30.94 3.90
N TYR A 129 -0.03 -30.15 4.68
CA TYR A 129 0.69 -30.66 5.86
C TYR A 129 -0.21 -30.91 7.08
N ALA A 130 -1.48 -30.48 7.06
CA ALA A 130 -2.36 -30.59 8.23
C ALA A 130 -2.51 -32.02 8.78
N PRO A 131 -2.72 -33.08 7.97
CA PRO A 131 -2.83 -34.45 8.49
C PRO A 131 -1.53 -34.91 9.15
N TYR A 132 -0.38 -34.61 8.55
CA TYR A 132 0.93 -34.97 9.08
C TYR A 132 1.20 -34.28 10.42
N ILE A 133 0.96 -32.97 10.52
CA ILE A 133 1.16 -32.21 11.75
C ILE A 133 0.22 -32.71 12.87
N LYS A 134 -1.05 -32.99 12.56
CA LYS A 134 -1.99 -33.58 13.53
C LYS A 134 -1.51 -34.93 14.05
N GLY A 135 -0.96 -35.78 13.17
CA GLY A 135 -0.33 -37.04 13.56
C GLY A 135 0.85 -36.84 14.51
N ALA A 136 1.79 -35.97 14.16
CA ALA A 136 2.95 -35.66 15.00
C ALA A 136 2.55 -35.12 16.39
N ILE A 137 1.55 -34.26 16.47
CA ILE A 137 1.02 -33.72 17.75
C ILE A 137 0.40 -34.85 18.59
N LYS A 138 -0.37 -35.75 17.96
CA LYS A 138 -1.01 -36.87 18.66
C LYS A 138 0.00 -37.87 19.19
N ASP A 139 0.95 -38.28 18.35
CA ASP A 139 1.95 -39.30 18.67
C ASP A 139 2.91 -38.87 19.78
N THR A 140 3.07 -37.56 19.96
CA THR A 140 3.93 -36.98 21.02
C THR A 140 3.17 -36.56 22.28
N ASN A 141 1.87 -36.88 22.38
CA ASN A 141 0.97 -36.52 23.49
C ASN A 141 0.74 -35.01 23.69
N ASN A 142 0.86 -34.21 22.62
CA ASN A 142 0.85 -32.74 22.68
C ASN A 142 -0.49 -32.08 22.30
N VAL A 143 -1.58 -32.84 22.22
CA VAL A 143 -2.90 -32.36 21.75
C VAL A 143 -3.46 -31.19 22.59
N LYS A 144 -3.03 -31.07 23.85
CA LYS A 144 -3.43 -29.97 24.75
C LYS A 144 -2.49 -28.76 24.69
N ALA A 145 -1.29 -28.93 24.15
CA ALA A 145 -0.21 -27.94 24.21
C ALA A 145 0.13 -27.35 22.85
N VAL A 146 -0.13 -28.07 21.76
CA VAL A 146 0.18 -27.68 20.38
C VAL A 146 -1.08 -27.78 19.54
N GLY A 147 -1.32 -26.79 18.70
CA GLY A 147 -2.51 -26.74 17.86
C GLY A 147 -2.23 -26.18 16.48
N LEU A 148 -3.25 -26.33 15.63
CA LEU A 148 -3.30 -25.76 14.29
C LEU A 148 -4.31 -24.62 14.27
N GLN A 149 -3.95 -23.55 13.58
CA GLN A 149 -4.85 -22.46 13.25
C GLN A 149 -4.93 -22.32 11.73
N GLU A 150 -6.14 -22.25 11.20
CA GLU A 150 -6.34 -21.89 9.80
C GLU A 150 -6.08 -20.39 9.62
N GLU A 151 -5.27 -20.03 8.63
CA GLU A 151 -4.92 -18.66 8.28
C GLU A 151 -4.96 -18.46 6.76
N TYR A 152 -4.93 -17.22 6.32
CA TYR A 152 -4.83 -16.90 4.90
C TYR A 152 -3.49 -16.23 4.58
N LYS A 153 -2.82 -16.73 3.55
CA LYS A 153 -1.61 -16.12 3.00
C LYS A 153 -1.95 -15.36 1.73
N ARG A 154 -1.34 -14.18 1.55
CA ARG A 154 -1.42 -13.43 0.30
C ARG A 154 -0.49 -14.05 -0.75
N LEU A 155 -1.01 -14.29 -1.95
CA LEU A 155 -0.30 -14.84 -3.10
C LEU A 155 -0.42 -13.87 -4.28
N TYR A 156 0.69 -13.61 -4.95
CA TYR A 156 0.78 -12.84 -6.19
C TYR A 156 1.12 -13.80 -7.33
N PRO A 157 0.13 -14.23 -8.15
CA PRO A 157 0.30 -15.33 -9.12
C PRO A 157 1.39 -15.08 -10.17
N HIS A 158 1.65 -13.81 -10.48
CA HIS A 158 2.61 -13.39 -11.51
C HIS A 158 4.01 -13.04 -10.96
N GLY A 159 4.33 -13.46 -9.73
CA GLY A 159 5.64 -13.22 -9.13
C GLY A 159 5.96 -11.73 -9.01
N SER A 160 7.10 -11.30 -9.56
CA SER A 160 7.54 -9.89 -9.52
C SER A 160 6.76 -8.93 -10.41
N LEU A 161 5.89 -9.44 -11.29
CA LEU A 161 5.10 -8.59 -12.19
C LEU A 161 4.20 -7.65 -11.37
N ALA A 162 4.26 -6.36 -11.69
CA ALA A 162 3.60 -5.28 -10.98
C ALA A 162 3.95 -5.20 -9.48
N GLY A 163 5.04 -5.83 -9.02
CA GLY A 163 5.37 -5.95 -7.60
C GLY A 163 5.42 -4.60 -6.86
N ASN A 164 6.13 -3.61 -7.42
CA ASN A 164 6.21 -2.25 -6.86
C ASN A 164 4.88 -1.48 -6.88
N LEU A 165 3.96 -1.84 -7.78
CA LEU A 165 2.62 -1.24 -7.83
C LEU A 165 1.71 -1.91 -6.80
N LEU A 166 1.62 -3.24 -6.81
CA LEU A 166 0.77 -4.02 -5.94
C LEU A 166 1.17 -3.86 -4.47
N GLY A 167 2.47 -3.81 -4.20
CA GLY A 167 3.02 -3.79 -2.85
C GLY A 167 3.05 -5.18 -2.24
N PHE A 168 2.89 -5.27 -0.92
CA PHE A 168 2.84 -6.57 -0.23
C PHE A 168 2.02 -6.49 1.06
N VAL A 169 1.77 -7.68 1.63
CA VAL A 169 1.02 -7.87 2.88
C VAL A 169 1.95 -8.48 3.93
N GLY A 170 1.87 -7.97 5.16
CA GLY A 170 2.59 -8.48 6.32
C GLY A 170 2.07 -9.85 6.81
N MET A 171 2.74 -10.43 7.81
CA MET A 171 2.32 -11.73 8.36
C MET A 171 0.91 -11.72 8.99
N ASP A 172 0.44 -10.55 9.44
CA ASP A 172 -0.87 -10.42 10.07
C ASP A 172 -1.98 -9.93 9.12
N GLY A 173 -1.71 -10.00 7.81
CA GLY A 173 -2.71 -9.65 6.79
C GLY A 173 -2.89 -8.15 6.57
N GLU A 174 -2.01 -7.29 7.09
CA GLU A 174 -2.00 -5.85 6.80
C GLU A 174 -1.29 -5.55 5.49
N GLY A 175 -1.90 -4.77 4.61
CA GLY A 175 -1.23 -4.20 3.44
C GLY A 175 -0.22 -3.15 3.88
N LEU A 176 1.05 -3.29 3.48
CA LEU A 176 2.16 -2.47 3.99
C LEU A 176 2.72 -1.50 2.96
N GLU A 177 2.62 -1.82 1.67
CA GLU A 177 3.06 -0.96 0.57
C GLU A 177 2.06 -1.05 -0.61
N GLY A 178 2.18 -0.15 -1.59
CA GLY A 178 1.44 -0.21 -2.87
C GLY A 178 -0.09 -0.21 -2.75
N VAL A 179 -0.74 -0.81 -3.75
CA VAL A 179 -2.20 -0.99 -3.81
C VAL A 179 -2.73 -1.72 -2.56
N GLU A 180 -1.99 -2.69 -2.03
CA GLU A 180 -2.35 -3.40 -0.80
C GLU A 180 -2.50 -2.47 0.40
N TYR A 181 -1.59 -1.50 0.56
CA TYR A 181 -1.68 -0.48 1.59
C TYR A 181 -2.81 0.51 1.32
N MET A 182 -2.91 0.99 0.07
CA MET A 182 -3.89 2.00 -0.33
C MET A 182 -5.34 1.53 -0.10
N PHE A 183 -5.65 0.29 -0.45
CA PHE A 183 -6.98 -0.30 -0.26
C PHE A 183 -7.05 -1.25 0.93
N ASN A 184 -6.14 -1.14 1.91
CA ASN A 184 -6.08 -2.08 3.03
C ASN A 184 -7.42 -2.22 3.75
N LYS A 185 -8.14 -1.11 3.95
CA LYS A 185 -9.45 -1.09 4.61
C LYS A 185 -10.52 -1.87 3.84
N ASP A 186 -10.49 -1.81 2.51
CA ASP A 186 -11.48 -2.49 1.66
C ASP A 186 -11.12 -3.97 1.46
N LEU A 187 -9.82 -4.27 1.36
CA LEU A 187 -9.31 -5.62 1.11
C LEU A 187 -9.35 -6.53 2.35
N LYS A 188 -9.08 -6.02 3.56
CA LYS A 188 -8.88 -6.84 4.78
C LYS A 188 -10.14 -7.56 5.29
N GLY A 189 -11.33 -7.17 4.84
CA GLY A 189 -12.59 -7.66 5.39
C GLY A 189 -12.81 -7.20 6.83
N LYS A 190 -13.94 -7.61 7.44
CA LYS A 190 -14.25 -7.27 8.84
C LYS A 190 -13.41 -8.10 9.80
N GLU A 191 -12.97 -7.49 10.91
CA GLU A 191 -12.27 -8.23 11.96
C GLU A 191 -13.22 -9.19 12.66
N ILE A 192 -12.96 -10.49 12.55
CA ILE A 192 -13.69 -11.51 13.29
C ILE A 192 -12.94 -11.81 14.58
N LYS A 193 -13.58 -11.56 15.73
CA LYS A 193 -13.01 -11.82 17.05
C LYS A 193 -13.68 -13.05 17.67
N ALA A 194 -12.87 -13.91 18.26
CA ALA A 194 -13.31 -15.04 19.06
C ALA A 194 -12.68 -14.97 20.45
N VAL A 195 -13.32 -15.57 21.46
CA VAL A 195 -12.76 -15.64 22.81
C VAL A 195 -12.29 -17.06 23.08
N LEU A 196 -11.01 -17.18 23.44
CA LEU A 196 -10.44 -18.41 23.98
C LEU A 196 -10.47 -18.36 25.50
N TYR A 197 -10.78 -19.48 26.14
CA TYR A 197 -10.58 -19.71 27.57
C TYR A 197 -9.73 -20.97 27.74
N LEU A 198 -8.58 -20.85 28.42
CA LEU A 198 -7.60 -21.93 28.55
C LEU A 198 -7.21 -22.55 27.18
N GLY A 199 -7.11 -21.71 26.14
CA GLY A 199 -6.76 -22.13 24.78
C GLY A 199 -7.87 -22.86 24.01
N LYS A 200 -9.08 -23.00 24.58
CA LYS A 200 -10.25 -23.54 23.89
C LYS A 200 -11.23 -22.44 23.52
N LEU A 201 -11.92 -22.58 22.39
CA LEU A 201 -12.98 -21.67 21.99
C LEU A 201 -14.08 -21.64 23.06
N ALA A 202 -14.25 -20.48 23.69
CA ALA A 202 -15.23 -20.25 24.75
C ALA A 202 -16.42 -19.45 24.24
N ILE A 203 -16.15 -18.46 23.40
CA ILE A 203 -17.17 -17.70 22.66
C ILE A 203 -16.75 -17.74 21.20
N GLY A 204 -17.66 -18.29 20.36
CA GLY A 204 -17.50 -18.33 18.91
C GLY A 204 -17.38 -16.93 18.30
N PRO A 205 -17.05 -16.85 17.01
CA PRO A 205 -16.95 -15.57 16.32
C PRO A 205 -18.25 -14.77 16.49
N ILE A 206 -18.13 -13.50 16.88
CA ILE A 206 -19.29 -12.63 17.13
C ILE A 206 -20.03 -12.32 15.81
N THR A 207 -19.34 -12.46 14.68
CA THR A 207 -19.87 -12.37 13.31
C THR A 207 -19.21 -13.43 12.42
N GLU A 208 -19.98 -14.08 11.54
CA GLU A 208 -19.47 -15.01 10.51
C GLU A 208 -19.25 -14.34 9.15
N ASP A 209 -19.56 -13.04 9.05
CA ASP A 209 -19.42 -12.27 7.82
C ASP A 209 -17.94 -12.06 7.46
N MET A 210 -17.43 -12.91 6.57
CA MET A 210 -16.10 -12.84 5.95
C MET A 210 -16.11 -12.08 4.62
N GLU A 211 -17.16 -11.29 4.33
CA GLU A 211 -17.24 -10.57 3.06
C GLU A 211 -16.05 -9.61 2.91
N THR A 212 -15.39 -9.73 1.77
CA THR A 212 -14.24 -8.90 1.40
C THR A 212 -14.52 -8.26 0.06
N LYS A 213 -13.97 -7.06 -0.15
CA LYS A 213 -14.18 -6.34 -1.40
C LYS A 213 -13.09 -6.68 -2.39
N GLU A 214 -13.52 -7.03 -3.60
CA GLU A 214 -12.63 -7.11 -4.75
C GLU A 214 -12.26 -5.70 -5.22
N ILE A 215 -10.98 -5.50 -5.55
CA ILE A 215 -10.47 -4.26 -6.16
C ILE A 215 -10.08 -4.56 -7.59
N LYS A 216 -10.70 -3.85 -8.53
CA LYS A 216 -10.35 -3.91 -9.96
C LYS A 216 -9.50 -2.69 -10.32
N LEU A 217 -8.28 -2.94 -10.81
CA LEU A 217 -7.35 -1.91 -11.24
C LEU A 217 -7.59 -1.52 -12.71
N THR A 218 -7.06 -0.36 -13.10
CA THR A 218 -7.00 0.10 -14.49
C THR A 218 -5.90 -0.59 -15.29
N ILE A 219 -4.97 -1.25 -14.59
CA ILE A 219 -3.83 -1.96 -15.17
C ILE A 219 -4.32 -3.04 -16.12
N ASP A 220 -3.67 -3.11 -17.27
CA ASP A 220 -3.81 -4.21 -18.21
C ASP A 220 -2.61 -5.16 -18.05
N LEU A 221 -2.88 -6.42 -17.72
CA LEU A 221 -1.82 -7.41 -17.47
C LEU A 221 -0.92 -7.61 -18.71
N GLY A 222 -1.48 -7.52 -19.92
CA GLY A 222 -0.74 -7.63 -21.17
C GLY A 222 0.20 -6.44 -21.38
N VAL A 223 -0.31 -5.22 -21.19
CA VAL A 223 0.52 -4.00 -21.25
C VAL A 223 1.62 -4.03 -20.19
N GLN A 224 1.29 -4.38 -18.95
CA GLN A 224 2.26 -4.48 -17.86
C GLN A 224 3.40 -5.46 -18.19
N THR A 225 3.06 -6.63 -18.72
CA THR A 225 4.06 -7.63 -19.13
C THR A 225 5.01 -7.08 -20.20
N ILE A 226 4.47 -6.40 -21.22
CA ILE A 226 5.29 -5.77 -22.27
C ILE A 226 6.22 -4.70 -21.67
N LEU A 227 5.74 -3.89 -20.73
CA LEU A 227 6.56 -2.85 -20.10
C LEU A 227 7.72 -3.44 -19.30
N GLU A 228 7.47 -4.50 -18.55
CA GLU A 228 8.51 -5.17 -17.78
C GLU A 228 9.54 -5.88 -18.66
N ASP A 229 9.12 -6.47 -19.78
CA ASP A 229 10.03 -7.01 -20.79
C ASP A 229 10.92 -5.91 -21.42
N ILE A 230 10.35 -4.74 -21.71
CA ILE A 230 11.10 -3.58 -22.24
C ILE A 230 12.09 -3.08 -21.19
N ARG A 231 11.65 -2.93 -19.94
CA ARG A 231 12.51 -2.56 -18.80
C ARG A 231 13.70 -3.51 -18.70
N ASP A 232 13.46 -4.82 -18.74
CA ASP A 232 14.53 -5.82 -18.57
C ASP A 232 15.51 -5.81 -19.74
N LYS A 233 15.04 -5.55 -20.98
CA LYS A 233 15.91 -5.31 -22.14
C LYS A 233 16.78 -4.07 -21.94
N ILE A 234 16.21 -2.96 -21.45
CA ILE A 234 16.96 -1.74 -21.14
C ILE A 234 18.03 -2.02 -20.08
N VAL A 235 17.66 -2.74 -19.01
CA VAL A 235 18.58 -3.09 -17.92
C VAL A 235 19.73 -3.94 -18.43
N LYS A 236 19.42 -4.98 -19.21
CA LYS A 236 20.43 -5.86 -19.79
C LYS A 236 21.38 -5.13 -20.73
N GLN A 237 20.88 -4.17 -21.51
CA GLN A 237 21.68 -3.46 -22.50
C GLN A 237 22.54 -2.35 -21.89
N TRP A 238 22.00 -1.61 -20.91
CA TRP A 238 22.60 -0.35 -20.45
C TRP A 238 23.06 -0.36 -18.99
N ASN A 239 22.69 -1.39 -18.22
CA ASN A 239 22.95 -1.50 -16.78
C ASN A 239 22.69 -0.19 -15.99
N PRO A 240 21.51 0.43 -16.13
CA PRO A 240 21.18 1.67 -15.44
C PRO A 240 20.90 1.41 -13.95
N ASP A 241 21.08 2.43 -13.12
CA ASP A 241 20.71 2.33 -11.70
C ASP A 241 19.19 2.21 -11.51
N ARG A 242 18.40 2.84 -12.39
CA ARG A 242 16.93 2.87 -12.34
C ARG A 242 16.29 2.95 -13.72
N VAL A 243 15.10 2.35 -13.86
CA VAL A 243 14.24 2.46 -15.06
C VAL A 243 12.78 2.59 -14.65
N GLY A 244 12.14 3.71 -14.96
CA GLY A 244 10.70 3.90 -14.77
C GLY A 244 9.99 3.96 -16.11
N ILE A 245 8.89 3.22 -16.27
CA ILE A 245 8.05 3.29 -17.47
C ILE A 245 6.59 3.40 -17.03
N LEU A 246 5.87 4.38 -17.58
CA LEU A 246 4.47 4.63 -17.31
C LEU A 246 3.71 4.67 -18.64
N VAL A 247 2.60 3.94 -18.73
CA VAL A 247 1.67 4.02 -19.86
C VAL A 247 0.31 4.41 -19.36
N ILE A 248 -0.25 5.46 -19.95
CA ILE A 248 -1.57 6.00 -19.64
C ILE A 248 -2.44 6.02 -20.89
N ASP A 249 -3.74 5.81 -20.72
CA ASP A 249 -4.74 6.14 -21.73
C ASP A 249 -4.98 7.66 -21.71
N THR A 250 -4.77 8.33 -22.83
CA THR A 250 -4.86 9.80 -22.93
C THR A 250 -6.30 10.33 -22.93
N LYS A 251 -7.30 9.49 -23.14
CA LYS A 251 -8.72 9.86 -23.12
C LYS A 251 -9.32 9.69 -21.73
N SER A 252 -9.02 8.57 -21.06
CA SER A 252 -9.58 8.25 -19.75
C SER A 252 -8.69 8.67 -18.57
N GLY A 253 -7.38 8.85 -18.80
CA GLY A 253 -6.40 9.04 -17.74
C GLY A 253 -6.05 7.75 -16.98
N GLU A 254 -6.57 6.60 -17.41
CA GLU A 254 -6.29 5.30 -16.79
C GLU A 254 -4.81 4.93 -16.93
N ILE A 255 -4.17 4.51 -15.84
CA ILE A 255 -2.84 3.90 -15.89
C ILE A 255 -3.00 2.46 -16.38
N LEU A 256 -2.41 2.16 -17.53
CA LEU A 256 -2.47 0.83 -18.17
C LEU A 256 -1.32 -0.06 -17.73
N GLY A 257 -0.17 0.53 -17.38
CA GLY A 257 1.00 -0.20 -16.90
C GLY A 257 2.02 0.74 -16.27
N LEU A 258 2.73 0.22 -15.27
CA LEU A 258 3.74 0.94 -14.51
C LEU A 258 4.87 -0.03 -14.14
N ALA A 259 6.05 0.17 -14.72
CA ALA A 259 7.23 -0.66 -14.48
C ALA A 259 8.33 0.13 -13.75
N ASN A 260 8.97 -0.51 -12.78
CA ASN A 260 10.11 0.00 -12.04
C ASN A 260 11.30 -0.98 -12.16
N TYR A 261 12.51 -0.45 -12.25
CA TYR A 261 13.77 -1.13 -11.94
C TYR A 261 14.55 -0.27 -10.93
N PRO A 262 15.12 -0.85 -9.86
CA PRO A 262 15.01 -2.26 -9.46
C PRO A 262 13.58 -2.66 -9.06
N THR A 263 13.29 -3.96 -9.15
CA THR A 263 12.00 -4.57 -8.78
C THR A 263 12.21 -5.68 -7.73
N TYR A 264 11.11 -6.26 -7.24
CA TYR A 264 11.12 -7.36 -6.29
C TYR A 264 9.91 -8.29 -6.49
N ASP A 265 10.02 -9.52 -5.97
CA ASP A 265 8.88 -10.44 -5.86
C ASP A 265 8.13 -10.19 -4.54
N PRO A 266 6.87 -9.71 -4.56
CA PRO A 266 6.07 -9.46 -3.37
C PRO A 266 5.72 -10.73 -2.58
N ASN A 267 5.80 -11.92 -3.17
CA ASN A 267 5.70 -13.18 -2.42
C ASN A 267 6.91 -13.39 -1.48
N ASN A 268 8.03 -12.73 -1.77
CA ASN A 268 9.32 -12.88 -1.09
C ASN A 268 9.90 -11.52 -0.63
N TYR A 269 9.05 -10.53 -0.35
CA TYR A 269 9.45 -9.14 -0.10
C TYR A 269 10.55 -8.94 0.95
N GLN A 270 10.64 -9.82 1.95
CA GLN A 270 11.63 -9.78 3.02
C GLN A 270 13.07 -9.99 2.53
N LYS A 271 13.26 -10.61 1.36
CA LYS A 271 14.58 -10.84 0.73
C LYS A 271 15.14 -9.58 0.08
N TYR A 272 14.32 -8.56 -0.13
CA TYR A 272 14.65 -7.38 -0.91
C TYR A 272 14.79 -6.16 0.00
N SER A 273 15.75 -5.28 -0.32
CA SER A 273 15.94 -4.04 0.43
C SER A 273 14.82 -3.04 0.15
N PRO A 274 14.59 -2.04 1.04
CA PRO A 274 13.61 -0.98 0.78
C PRO A 274 13.83 -0.25 -0.57
N PHE A 275 15.08 -0.16 -1.04
CA PHE A 275 15.40 0.43 -2.34
C PHE A 275 14.78 -0.33 -3.52
N HIS A 276 14.73 -1.67 -3.46
CA HIS A 276 14.10 -2.50 -4.51
C HIS A 276 12.58 -2.43 -4.47
N ARG A 277 11.99 -2.20 -3.30
CA ARG A 277 10.54 -2.15 -3.12
C ARG A 277 9.92 -0.81 -3.48
N ARG A 278 10.69 0.26 -3.33
CA ARG A 278 10.25 1.63 -3.59
C ARG A 278 9.70 1.81 -5.00
N ASN A 279 8.48 2.34 -5.09
CA ASN A 279 7.90 2.81 -6.35
C ASN A 279 8.38 4.25 -6.64
N PHE A 280 9.56 4.39 -7.23
CA PHE A 280 10.17 5.71 -7.46
C PHE A 280 9.48 6.51 -8.56
N VAL A 281 8.67 5.87 -9.42
CA VAL A 281 7.80 6.57 -10.39
C VAL A 281 6.91 7.60 -9.69
N ALA A 282 6.42 7.30 -8.49
CA ALA A 282 5.59 8.21 -7.68
C ALA A 282 6.38 8.96 -6.58
N THR A 283 7.45 8.34 -6.05
CA THR A 283 8.09 8.81 -4.80
C THR A 283 9.38 9.60 -5.00
N ASP A 284 9.95 9.66 -6.21
CA ASP A 284 11.20 10.36 -6.49
C ASP A 284 10.97 11.51 -7.45
N LEU A 285 11.53 12.68 -7.11
CA LEU A 285 11.54 13.84 -7.97
C LEU A 285 12.84 13.86 -8.78
N PHE A 286 12.75 14.21 -10.06
CA PHE A 286 13.87 14.48 -10.94
C PHE A 286 13.61 15.73 -11.77
N GLU A 287 14.67 16.32 -12.32
CA GLU A 287 14.52 17.43 -13.26
C GLU A 287 14.04 16.88 -14.62
N PRO A 288 12.85 17.27 -15.11
CA PRO A 288 12.27 16.70 -16.34
C PRO A 288 13.08 17.07 -17.60
N GLY A 289 13.84 18.16 -17.54
CA GLY A 289 14.69 18.60 -18.65
C GLY A 289 13.90 18.95 -19.91
N SER A 290 14.40 18.53 -21.07
CA SER A 290 13.89 18.98 -22.37
C SER A 290 12.44 18.59 -22.67
N VAL A 291 11.84 17.66 -21.92
CA VAL A 291 10.41 17.33 -22.06
C VAL A 291 9.51 18.50 -21.67
N MET A 292 10.03 19.52 -20.98
CA MET A 292 9.28 20.74 -20.65
C MET A 292 9.14 21.74 -21.80
N LYS A 293 10.06 21.72 -22.77
CA LYS A 293 10.13 22.72 -23.84
C LYS A 293 8.83 22.85 -24.64
N PRO A 294 8.16 21.75 -25.05
CA PRO A 294 6.89 21.84 -25.76
C PRO A 294 5.81 22.61 -24.99
N PHE A 295 5.74 22.48 -23.66
CA PHE A 295 4.73 23.17 -22.85
C PHE A 295 4.98 24.67 -22.78
N PHE A 296 6.24 25.10 -22.59
CA PHE A 296 6.59 26.52 -22.54
C PHE A 296 6.47 27.18 -23.93
N ILE A 297 6.92 26.51 -24.99
CA ILE A 297 6.75 26.99 -26.37
C ILE A 297 5.26 27.03 -26.74
N GLY A 298 4.50 26.00 -26.37
CA GLY A 298 3.05 25.95 -26.54
C GLY A 298 2.33 27.08 -25.83
N GLN A 299 2.72 27.41 -24.60
CA GLN A 299 2.19 28.55 -23.87
C GLN A 299 2.50 29.87 -24.58
N ALA A 300 3.72 30.05 -25.08
CA ALA A 300 4.10 31.26 -25.84
C ALA A 300 3.31 31.38 -27.17
N LEU A 301 3.05 30.25 -27.84
CA LEU A 301 2.17 30.18 -29.01
C LEU A 301 0.72 30.54 -28.65
N GLN A 302 0.20 29.98 -27.55
CA GLN A 302 -1.15 30.26 -27.06
C GLN A 302 -1.36 31.74 -26.73
N LYS A 303 -0.33 32.41 -26.20
CA LYS A 303 -0.33 33.85 -25.93
C LYS A 303 0.00 34.71 -27.16
N ILE A 304 0.25 34.09 -28.31
CA ILE A 304 0.56 34.76 -29.59
C ILE A 304 1.89 35.56 -29.51
N TYR A 305 2.76 35.25 -28.54
CA TYR A 305 4.08 35.87 -28.42
C TYR A 305 5.06 35.39 -29.49
N VAL A 306 4.85 34.17 -29.97
CA VAL A 306 5.56 33.56 -31.09
C VAL A 306 4.57 32.96 -32.07
N ARG A 307 5.02 32.64 -33.28
CA ARG A 307 4.21 32.00 -34.33
C ARG A 307 4.98 30.88 -35.03
N PRO A 308 4.30 29.90 -35.65
CA PRO A 308 4.94 28.91 -36.50
C PRO A 308 5.84 29.56 -37.57
N GLY A 309 6.97 28.94 -37.87
CA GLY A 309 7.97 29.44 -38.83
C GLY A 309 8.76 30.67 -38.37
N MET A 310 8.52 31.20 -37.17
CA MET A 310 9.32 32.32 -36.64
C MET A 310 10.79 31.92 -36.51
N TRP A 311 11.67 32.74 -37.07
CA TRP A 311 13.11 32.58 -36.93
C TRP A 311 13.59 33.02 -35.54
N ILE A 312 14.43 32.19 -34.93
CA ILE A 312 15.04 32.39 -33.62
C ILE A 312 16.54 32.19 -33.77
N ASP A 313 17.31 33.25 -33.56
CA ASP A 313 18.76 33.16 -33.53
C ASP A 313 19.21 32.43 -32.25
N THR A 314 19.89 31.29 -32.36
CA THR A 314 20.36 30.52 -31.20
C THR A 314 21.78 30.90 -30.74
N GLU A 315 22.35 32.01 -31.22
CA GLU A 315 23.63 32.58 -30.77
C GLU A 315 24.80 31.57 -30.85
N GLY A 316 24.82 30.74 -31.90
CA GLY A 316 25.83 29.68 -32.02
C GLY A 316 25.72 28.61 -30.93
N GLY A 317 24.53 28.44 -30.32
CA GLY A 317 24.25 27.44 -29.30
C GLY A 317 24.75 27.80 -27.89
N LYS A 318 25.04 29.07 -27.59
CA LYS A 318 25.45 29.49 -26.25
C LYS A 318 24.89 30.88 -25.91
N ILE A 319 24.20 31.00 -24.79
CA ILE A 319 23.61 32.27 -24.31
C ILE A 319 23.95 32.51 -22.84
N GLU A 320 24.15 33.77 -22.46
CA GLU A 320 24.27 34.16 -21.05
C GLU A 320 22.88 34.45 -20.44
N VAL A 321 22.64 33.87 -19.27
CA VAL A 321 21.41 34.00 -18.49
C VAL A 321 21.81 34.33 -17.06
N PHE A 322 21.66 35.59 -16.66
CA PHE A 322 21.94 36.07 -15.29
C PHE A 322 23.31 35.61 -14.75
N GLY A 323 24.38 35.83 -15.52
CA GLY A 323 25.76 35.49 -15.12
C GLY A 323 26.15 34.01 -15.31
N ARG A 324 25.29 33.17 -15.87
CA ARG A 324 25.57 31.76 -16.19
C ARG A 324 25.33 31.47 -17.66
N TYR A 325 26.17 30.61 -18.24
CA TYR A 325 26.00 30.21 -19.63
C TYR A 325 25.12 28.98 -19.76
N VAL A 326 24.09 29.09 -20.60
CA VAL A 326 23.30 27.94 -21.08
C VAL A 326 23.80 27.58 -22.48
N LYS A 327 23.97 26.28 -22.72
CA LYS A 327 24.50 25.73 -23.98
C LYS A 327 23.52 24.73 -24.57
N ASP A 328 23.50 24.68 -25.90
CA ASP A 328 22.91 23.60 -26.66
C ASP A 328 23.86 22.40 -26.71
N VAL A 329 23.31 21.20 -26.89
CA VAL A 329 24.11 19.98 -27.10
C VAL A 329 24.91 20.08 -28.40
N LYS A 330 24.30 20.66 -29.44
CA LYS A 330 24.94 20.93 -30.74
C LYS A 330 24.70 22.39 -31.13
N PRO A 331 25.76 23.17 -31.39
CA PRO A 331 25.65 24.53 -31.91
C PRO A 331 24.77 24.59 -33.15
N SER A 332 23.89 25.59 -33.18
CA SER A 332 23.04 25.90 -34.33
C SER A 332 23.11 27.39 -34.63
N GLY A 333 22.78 27.77 -35.86
CA GLY A 333 22.61 29.18 -36.24
C GLY A 333 21.20 29.66 -35.90
N THR A 334 20.55 30.32 -36.86
CA THR A 334 19.14 30.64 -36.76
C THR A 334 18.28 29.40 -37.05
N LEU A 335 17.31 29.13 -36.19
CA LEU A 335 16.36 28.03 -36.31
C LEU A 335 14.93 28.57 -36.42
N THR A 336 14.05 27.89 -37.15
CA THR A 336 12.61 28.15 -37.00
C THR A 336 12.12 27.65 -35.63
N LEU A 337 10.94 28.10 -35.18
CA LEU A 337 10.33 27.65 -33.93
C LEU A 337 10.19 26.11 -33.86
N GLU A 338 9.82 25.46 -34.96
CA GLU A 338 9.74 24.01 -35.07
C GLU A 338 11.12 23.38 -34.96
N GLN A 339 12.12 23.97 -35.60
CA GLN A 339 13.50 23.51 -35.52
C GLN A 339 14.08 23.65 -34.11
N VAL A 340 13.66 24.65 -33.31
CA VAL A 340 14.04 24.74 -31.90
C VAL A 340 13.59 23.50 -31.13
N LEU A 341 12.37 23.00 -31.36
CA LEU A 341 11.90 21.75 -30.76
C LEU A 341 12.60 20.52 -31.34
N ILE A 342 12.72 20.41 -32.67
CA ILE A 342 13.37 19.27 -33.36
C ILE A 342 14.83 19.11 -32.92
N LYS A 343 15.57 20.22 -32.79
CA LYS A 343 16.96 20.24 -32.33
C LYS A 343 17.09 20.25 -30.81
N SER A 344 15.97 20.38 -30.09
CA SER A 344 15.92 20.58 -28.65
C SER A 344 16.88 21.68 -28.19
N SER A 345 16.87 22.84 -28.87
CA SER A 345 17.73 23.98 -28.52
C SER A 345 17.31 24.60 -27.18
N ASN A 346 18.18 24.51 -26.18
CA ASN A 346 18.03 25.20 -24.90
C ASN A 346 18.04 26.72 -25.12
N VAL A 347 18.95 27.22 -25.95
CA VAL A 347 19.06 28.66 -26.24
C VAL A 347 17.79 29.19 -26.91
N GLY A 348 17.31 28.50 -27.95
CA GLY A 348 16.08 28.86 -28.64
C GLY A 348 14.87 28.85 -27.71
N THR A 349 14.77 27.83 -26.84
CA THR A 349 13.68 27.75 -25.86
C THR A 349 13.75 28.90 -24.85
N ILE A 350 14.94 29.22 -24.32
CA ILE A 350 15.12 30.34 -23.39
C ILE A 350 14.73 31.67 -24.04
N LYS A 351 15.09 31.88 -25.30
CA LYS A 351 14.68 33.09 -26.03
C LYS A 351 13.17 33.19 -26.20
N VAL A 352 12.47 32.09 -26.45
CA VAL A 352 11.01 32.06 -26.46
C VAL A 352 10.45 32.33 -25.07
N ALA A 353 11.03 31.73 -24.03
CA ALA A 353 10.59 31.87 -22.65
C ALA A 353 10.77 33.29 -22.09
N ARG A 354 11.65 34.13 -22.68
CA ARG A 354 11.78 35.55 -22.32
C ARG A 354 10.48 36.36 -22.54
N TYR A 355 9.58 35.89 -23.41
CA TYR A 355 8.28 36.53 -23.59
C TYR A 355 7.25 36.14 -22.52
N LEU A 356 7.51 35.08 -21.74
CA LEU A 356 6.55 34.57 -20.75
C LEU A 356 6.69 35.34 -19.43
N SER A 357 5.55 35.81 -18.93
CA SER A 357 5.45 36.36 -17.59
C SER A 357 5.34 35.24 -16.54
N LYS A 358 5.54 35.60 -15.26
CA LYS A 358 5.23 34.70 -14.13
C LYS A 358 3.83 34.09 -14.25
N ARG A 359 2.83 34.91 -14.59
CA ARG A 359 1.44 34.48 -14.72
C ARG A 359 1.28 33.45 -15.83
N ASP A 360 1.97 33.63 -16.95
CA ASP A 360 1.91 32.68 -18.07
C ASP A 360 2.50 31.33 -17.68
N VAL A 361 3.60 31.33 -16.91
CA VAL A 361 4.25 30.12 -16.39
C VAL A 361 3.37 29.43 -15.34
N GLU A 362 2.84 30.19 -14.40
CA GLU A 362 1.94 29.64 -13.37
C GLU A 362 0.65 29.08 -13.98
N GLU A 363 0.16 29.64 -15.08
CA GLU A 363 -1.01 29.14 -15.82
C GLU A 363 -0.70 27.81 -16.52
N ILE A 364 0.44 27.69 -17.24
CA ILE A 364 0.76 26.42 -17.92
C ILE A 364 1.05 25.30 -16.93
N LEU A 365 1.76 25.57 -15.83
CA LEU A 365 2.03 24.58 -14.78
C LEU A 365 0.76 24.12 -14.06
N ASP A 366 -0.25 24.98 -13.99
CA ASP A 366 -1.59 24.63 -13.50
C ASP A 366 -2.30 23.67 -14.46
N LYS A 367 -2.31 24.01 -15.76
CA LYS A 367 -2.99 23.23 -16.80
C LYS A 367 -2.43 21.82 -16.94
N ILE A 368 -1.12 21.66 -16.79
CA ILE A 368 -0.46 20.34 -16.86
C ILE A 368 -0.36 19.66 -15.49
N TYR A 369 -1.01 20.22 -14.46
CA TYR A 369 -1.05 19.65 -13.12
C TYR A 369 0.34 19.40 -12.49
N MET A 370 1.28 20.33 -12.70
CA MET A 370 2.64 20.28 -12.12
C MET A 370 2.78 21.07 -10.81
N LYS A 371 1.67 21.41 -10.15
CA LYS A 371 1.66 22.12 -8.85
C LYS A 371 1.35 21.22 -7.66
N ASP A 372 0.70 20.09 -7.90
CA ASP A 372 0.27 19.18 -6.85
C ASP A 372 0.42 17.72 -7.28
N LYS A 373 0.19 16.81 -6.33
CA LYS A 373 0.12 15.37 -6.56
C LYS A 373 -1.27 14.93 -7.00
N PHE A 374 -1.36 13.81 -7.69
CA PHE A 374 -2.61 13.19 -8.14
C PHE A 374 -3.29 12.38 -7.03
N ASP A 375 -2.55 11.98 -6.01
CA ASP A 375 -3.00 11.12 -4.90
C ASP A 375 -3.50 9.74 -5.40
N VAL A 376 -2.86 9.22 -6.45
CA VAL A 376 -3.23 7.92 -7.07
C VAL A 376 -2.39 6.76 -6.56
N LEU A 377 -1.25 7.04 -5.92
CA LEU A 377 -0.35 6.04 -5.35
C LEU A 377 0.16 6.46 -3.97
N PRO A 378 0.37 5.50 -3.05
CA PRO A 378 0.87 5.81 -1.72
C PRO A 378 2.31 6.37 -1.78
N GLY A 379 2.56 7.41 -1.00
CA GLY A 379 3.86 8.06 -0.93
C GLY A 379 4.15 9.02 -2.09
N GLU A 380 3.18 9.31 -2.95
CA GLU A 380 3.34 10.27 -4.05
C GLU A 380 3.85 11.62 -3.56
N VAL A 381 4.94 12.10 -4.17
CA VAL A 381 5.59 13.35 -3.80
C VAL A 381 5.18 14.45 -4.76
N LYS A 382 4.70 15.57 -4.22
CA LYS A 382 4.34 16.76 -4.99
C LYS A 382 5.56 17.36 -5.72
N PRO A 383 5.37 17.93 -6.93
CA PRO A 383 6.44 18.65 -7.61
C PRO A 383 7.05 19.78 -6.77
N LYS A 384 8.33 20.06 -7.03
CA LYS A 384 9.09 21.17 -6.43
C LYS A 384 9.35 22.23 -7.48
N LEU A 385 8.65 23.35 -7.35
CA LEU A 385 8.75 24.48 -8.28
C LEU A 385 9.60 25.62 -7.69
N PRO A 386 10.35 26.36 -8.53
CA PRO A 386 11.11 27.53 -8.09
C PRO A 386 10.21 28.75 -7.91
N ASN A 387 10.74 29.80 -7.28
CA ASN A 387 10.04 31.08 -7.17
C ASN A 387 10.10 31.85 -8.49
N PHE A 388 8.98 31.89 -9.22
CA PHE A 388 8.88 32.57 -10.52
C PHE A 388 8.85 34.10 -10.45
N ASN A 389 8.97 34.73 -9.27
CA ASN A 389 9.25 36.16 -9.18
C ASN A 389 10.64 36.52 -9.73
N TYR A 390 11.57 35.55 -9.77
CA TYR A 390 12.87 35.73 -10.38
C TYR A 390 12.81 35.33 -11.86
N PRO A 391 13.04 36.25 -12.82
CA PRO A 391 12.94 35.93 -14.24
C PRO A 391 13.88 34.79 -14.68
N ALA A 392 15.04 34.65 -14.04
CA ALA A 392 15.96 33.52 -14.29
C ALA A 392 15.26 32.16 -14.12
N ASN A 393 14.42 32.00 -13.11
CA ASN A 393 13.74 30.74 -12.82
C ASN A 393 12.72 30.37 -13.91
N ILE A 394 12.10 31.35 -14.57
CA ILE A 394 11.23 31.12 -15.73
C ILE A 394 12.07 30.54 -16.88
N LEU A 395 13.24 31.12 -17.14
CA LEU A 395 14.12 30.69 -18.23
C LEU A 395 14.66 29.28 -18.00
N TYR A 396 15.13 28.95 -16.79
CA TYR A 396 15.60 27.60 -16.47
C TYR A 396 14.47 26.57 -16.45
N ALA A 397 13.30 26.91 -15.88
CA ALA A 397 12.15 26.01 -15.88
C ALA A 397 11.68 25.69 -17.31
N SER A 398 11.82 26.62 -18.26
CA SER A 398 11.45 26.39 -19.66
C SER A 398 12.22 25.26 -20.35
N ILE A 399 13.43 24.97 -19.86
CA ILE A 399 14.25 23.84 -20.30
C ILE A 399 14.26 22.68 -19.29
N GLY A 400 13.33 22.72 -18.32
CA GLY A 400 13.12 21.71 -17.30
C GLY A 400 14.20 21.63 -16.22
N GLN A 401 14.89 22.75 -15.95
CA GLN A 401 15.91 22.87 -14.89
C GLN A 401 15.43 23.79 -13.76
N GLY A 402 15.90 23.54 -12.54
CA GLY A 402 15.48 24.32 -11.36
C GLY A 402 14.05 24.02 -10.90
N MET A 403 13.41 23.00 -11.48
CA MET A 403 12.15 22.40 -11.07
C MET A 403 12.31 20.88 -11.04
N ALA A 404 11.54 20.20 -10.19
CA ALA A 404 11.56 18.74 -10.14
C ALA A 404 10.15 18.18 -10.03
N SER A 405 9.87 17.11 -10.75
CA SER A 405 8.60 16.37 -10.74
C SER A 405 8.87 14.87 -10.64
N ASN A 406 7.86 14.11 -10.21
CA ASN A 406 7.90 12.65 -10.34
C ASN A 406 7.47 12.26 -11.77
N LEU A 407 7.44 10.97 -12.12
CA LEU A 407 7.09 10.55 -13.48
C LEU A 407 5.57 10.57 -13.77
N LEU A 408 4.72 10.62 -12.74
CA LEU A 408 3.27 10.78 -12.89
C LEU A 408 2.91 12.22 -13.35
N ASN A 409 3.69 13.21 -12.90
CA ASN A 409 3.58 14.63 -13.25
C ASN A 409 4.39 14.98 -14.50
#